data_AF-A0A375A6F2-F1
#
_entry.id   AF-A0A375A6F2-F1
#
_cell.length_a   1.000
_cell.length_b   1.000
_cell.length_c   1.000
_cell.angle_alpha   90.00
_cell.angle_beta   90.00
_cell.angle_gamma   90.00
#
_symmetry.space_group_name_H-M   'P 1'
#
loop_
_entity.id
_entity.type
_entity.pdbx_description
1 polymer ?
#
loop_
_entity_poly.entity_id
_entity_poly.type
_entity_poly.pdbx_seq_one_letter_code
_entity_poly.pdbx_strand_id
1 'polypeptide(L)'
;MHADKILTCLKRYVFPAIGAMDIAQVKTRHLAQLVKAIDDKGVHDVAGRVRQHLTKIMRHAVQQGVIKYNPAYDLDGVVTPGVT
;
A
#
# COMPACT_ATOMS: atom_id res chain seq x y z
N MET A 1 4.00 17.44 13.36
CA MET A 1 5.05 16.47 13.00
C MET A 1 4.54 15.55 11.89
N HIS A 2 5.22 15.49 10.74
CA HIS A 2 4.74 14.77 9.54
C HIS A 2 4.85 13.24 9.70
N ALA A 3 5.87 12.78 10.43
CA ALA A 3 6.14 11.36 10.67
C ALA A 3 5.02 10.64 11.44
N ASP A 4 4.46 11.26 12.48
CA ASP A 4 3.39 10.65 13.30
C ASP A 4 2.12 10.36 12.49
N LYS A 5 1.80 11.24 11.53
CA LYS A 5 0.66 11.04 10.63
C LYS A 5 0.87 9.83 9.73
N ILE A 6 2.08 9.66 9.20
CA ILE A 6 2.44 8.48 8.39
C ILE A 6 2.39 7.22 9.24
N LEU A 7 3.00 7.22 10.43
CA LEU A 7 3.02 6.06 11.31
C LEU A 7 1.61 5.65 11.75
N THR A 8 0.75 6.61 12.09
CA THR A 8 -0.65 6.35 12.44
C THR A 8 -1.40 5.73 11.26
N CYS A 9 -1.19 6.24 10.06
CA CYS A 9 -1.77 5.69 8.83
C CYS A 9 -1.31 4.23 8.60
N LEU A 10 -0.01 3.97 8.71
CA LEU A 10 0.56 2.62 8.56
C LEU A 10 0.01 1.66 9.61
N LYS A 11 -0.03 2.06 10.89
CA LYS A 11 -0.59 1.24 11.97
C LYS A 11 -2.07 0.92 11.77
N ARG A 12 -2.84 1.88 11.26
CA ARG A 12 -4.29 1.72 11.07
C ARG A 12 -4.64 0.84 9.87
N TYR A 13 -3.88 0.96 8.79
CA TYR A 13 -4.28 0.38 7.50
C TYR A 13 -3.31 -0.66 6.95
N VAL A 14 -2.01 -0.50 7.17
CA VAL A 14 -0.98 -1.35 6.56
C VAL A 14 -0.60 -2.54 7.45
N PHE A 15 -0.29 -2.29 8.72
CA PHE A 15 0.15 -3.34 9.63
C PHE A 15 -0.88 -4.44 9.88
N PRO A 16 -2.19 -4.17 9.99
CA PRO A 16 -3.18 -5.23 10.17
C PRO A 16 -3.27 -6.19 8.98
N ALA A 17 -2.92 -5.74 7.76
CA ALA A 17 -3.05 -6.56 6.56
C ALA A 17 -1.76 -7.30 6.19
N ILE A 18 -0.60 -6.62 6.27
CA ILE A 18 0.69 -7.16 5.83
C ILE A 18 1.82 -7.00 6.85
N GLY A 19 1.56 -6.44 8.04
CA GLY A 19 2.60 -6.11 9.00
C GLY A 19 3.31 -7.31 9.64
N ALA A 20 2.66 -8.48 9.65
CA ALA A 20 3.24 -9.74 10.10
C ALA A 20 3.83 -10.58 8.95
N MET A 21 3.68 -10.15 7.70
CA MET A 21 4.16 -10.87 6.52
C MET A 21 5.60 -10.47 6.21
N ASP A 22 6.42 -11.44 5.82
CA ASP A 22 7.73 -11.13 5.23
C ASP A 22 7.52 -10.28 3.97
N ILE A 23 8.24 -9.17 3.87
CA ILE A 23 8.17 -8.26 2.73
C ILE A 23 8.47 -8.95 1.40
N ALA A 24 9.30 -10.01 1.41
CA ALA A 24 9.60 -10.83 0.24
C ALA A 24 8.40 -11.67 -0.25
N GLN A 25 7.43 -11.93 0.62
CA GLN A 25 6.20 -12.64 0.31
C GLN A 25 5.03 -11.71 -0.07
N VAL A 26 5.19 -10.40 0.11
CA VAL A 26 4.13 -9.43 -0.20
C VAL A 26 3.95 -9.33 -1.71
N LYS A 27 2.81 -9.82 -2.18
CA LYS A 27 2.38 -9.76 -3.61
C LYS A 27 1.40 -8.62 -3.86
N THR A 28 1.27 -8.20 -5.11
CA THR A 28 0.34 -7.18 -5.60
C THR A 28 -1.08 -7.35 -5.04
N ARG A 29 -1.61 -8.58 -5.02
CA ARG A 29 -2.95 -8.88 -4.49
C ARG A 29 -3.18 -8.41 -3.04
N HIS A 30 -2.17 -8.50 -2.18
CA HIS A 30 -2.29 -8.12 -0.77
C HIS A 30 -2.36 -6.60 -0.64
N LEU A 31 -1.55 -5.90 -1.44
CA LEU A 31 -1.58 -4.44 -1.51
C LEU A 31 -2.88 -3.93 -2.14
N ALA A 32 -3.36 -4.61 -3.17
CA ALA A 32 -4.63 -4.32 -3.83
C ALA A 32 -5.81 -4.45 -2.87
N GLN A 33 -5.90 -5.57 -2.13
CA GLN A 33 -6.93 -5.78 -1.12
C GLN A 33 -6.88 -4.72 -0.02
N LEU A 34 -5.68 -4.35 0.44
CA LEU A 34 -5.48 -3.32 1.44
C LEU A 34 -5.97 -1.95 0.94
N VAL A 35 -5.54 -1.52 -0.25
CA VAL A 35 -5.96 -0.22 -0.80
C VAL A 35 -7.47 -0.20 -1.06
N LYS A 36 -8.01 -1.29 -1.63
CA LYS A 36 -9.46 -1.45 -1.86
C LYS A 36 -10.25 -1.39 -0.54
N ALA A 37 -9.79 -2.04 0.53
CA ALA A 37 -10.48 -2.00 1.82
C ALA A 37 -10.49 -0.61 2.48
N ILE A 38 -9.57 0.28 2.09
CA ILE A 38 -9.58 1.69 2.50
C ILE A 38 -10.54 2.48 1.61
N ASP A 39 -10.51 2.22 0.31
CA ASP A 39 -11.35 2.86 -0.70
C ASP A 39 -12.84 2.56 -0.47
N ASP A 40 -13.18 1.29 -0.19
CA ASP A 40 -14.53 0.81 0.16
C ASP A 40 -15.12 1.53 1.40
N LYS A 41 -14.29 2.19 2.21
CA LYS A 41 -14.75 3.01 3.37
C LYS A 41 -15.07 4.45 2.99
N GLY A 42 -15.04 4.79 1.70
CA GLY A 42 -15.32 6.12 1.16
C GLY A 42 -14.16 7.12 1.30
N VAL A 43 -12.99 6.70 1.78
CA VAL A 43 -11.84 7.57 2.05
C VAL A 43 -10.76 7.47 0.97
N HIS A 44 -11.16 7.75 -0.28
CA HIS A 44 -10.33 7.64 -1.49
C HIS A 44 -8.98 8.39 -1.40
N ASP A 45 -8.95 9.60 -0.84
CA ASP A 45 -7.70 10.34 -0.61
C ASP A 45 -6.72 9.60 0.29
N VAL A 46 -7.22 8.89 1.30
CA VAL A 46 -6.41 8.08 2.21
C VAL A 46 -5.88 6.86 1.47
N ALA A 47 -6.71 6.21 0.64
CA ALA A 47 -6.30 5.09 -0.20
C ALA A 47 -5.15 5.50 -1.15
N GLY A 48 -5.28 6.67 -1.81
CA GLY A 48 -4.23 7.24 -2.65
C GLY A 48 -2.92 7.51 -1.90
N ARG A 49 -2.98 8.13 -0.71
CA ARG A 49 -1.80 8.36 0.14
C ARG A 49 -1.15 7.05 0.59
N VAL A 50 -1.95 6.06 1.00
CA VAL A 50 -1.44 4.75 1.40
C VAL A 50 -0.77 4.04 0.22
N ARG A 51 -1.35 4.09 -0.97
CA ARG A 51 -0.72 3.56 -2.20
C ARG A 51 0.67 4.19 -2.41
N GLN A 52 0.78 5.52 -2.34
CA GLN A 52 2.06 6.21 -2.48
C GLN A 52 3.09 5.79 -1.42
N HIS A 53 2.66 5.62 -0.15
CA HIS A 53 3.54 5.13 0.91
C HIS A 53 4.02 3.70 0.65
N LEU A 54 3.12 2.80 0.22
CA LEU A 54 3.46 1.43 -0.13
C LEU A 54 4.45 1.37 -1.30
N THR A 55 4.23 2.18 -2.35
CA THR A 55 5.17 2.29 -3.47
C THR A 55 6.57 2.70 -3.01
N LYS A 56 6.68 3.67 -2.09
CA LYS A 56 7.97 4.11 -1.52
C LYS A 56 8.64 3.02 -0.68
N ILE A 57 7.88 2.34 0.18
CA ILE A 57 8.39 1.26 1.04
C ILE A 57 8.89 0.09 0.19
N MET A 58 8.09 -0.36 -0.77
CA MET A 58 8.48 -1.46 -1.67
C MET A 58 9.65 -1.09 -2.58
N ARG A 59 9.70 0.16 -3.06
CA ARG A 59 10.87 0.65 -3.81
C ARG A 59 12.14 0.58 -2.96
N HIS A 60 12.06 0.92 -1.68
CA HIS A 60 13.20 0.78 -0.78
C HIS A 60 13.61 -0.70 -0.62
N ALA A 61 12.65 -1.61 -0.48
CA ALA A 61 12.94 -3.05 -0.43
C ALA A 61 13.61 -3.58 -1.71
N VAL A 62 13.24 -3.05 -2.89
CA VAL A 62 13.94 -3.34 -4.16
C VAL A 62 15.38 -2.84 -4.11
N GLN A 63 15.60 -1.61 -3.66
CA GLN A 63 16.95 -1.03 -3.55
C GLN A 63 17.87 -1.79 -2.59
N GLN A 64 17.30 -2.37 -1.53
CA GLN A 64 18.01 -3.22 -0.58
C GLN A 64 18.19 -4.67 -1.09
N GLY A 65 17.67 -5.01 -2.28
CA GLY A 65 17.76 -6.36 -2.86
C GLY A 65 16.87 -7.41 -2.21
N VAL A 66 15.95 -7.02 -1.32
CA VAL A 66 15.03 -7.95 -0.62
C VAL A 66 13.98 -8.50 -1.58
N ILE A 67 13.51 -7.67 -2.50
CA ILE A 67 12.56 -8.04 -3.54
C ILE A 67 13.08 -7.61 -4.92
N LYS A 68 12.79 -8.41 -5.95
CA LYS A 68 13.26 -8.12 -7.33
C LYS A 68 12.42 -7.09 -8.07
N TYR A 69 11.14 -6.97 -7.69
CA TYR A 69 10.17 -6.10 -8.36
C TYR A 69 9.31 -5.42 -7.29
N ASN A 70 8.82 -4.21 -7.60
CA ASN A 70 7.93 -3.48 -6.71
C ASN A 70 6.47 -3.84 -7.03
N PRO A 71 5.80 -4.68 -6.21
CA PRO A 71 4.42 -5.10 -6.43
C PRO A 71 3.40 -3.96 -6.35
N ALA A 72 3.78 -2.78 -5.85
CA ALA A 72 2.89 -1.63 -5.73
C ALA A 72 2.73 -0.85 -7.06
N TYR A 73 3.57 -1.10 -8.07
CA TYR A 73 3.40 -0.45 -9.38
C TYR A 73 2.19 -0.99 -10.14
N ASP A 74 1.88 -2.27 -9.98
CA ASP A 74 0.72 -2.91 -10.60
C ASP A 74 -0.61 -2.56 -9.89
N LEU A 75 -0.61 -1.58 -8.98
CA LEU A 75 -1.82 -1.08 -8.32
C LEU A 75 -2.53 -0.01 -9.15
N ASP A 76 -1.85 0.60 -10.13
CA ASP A 76 -2.49 1.46 -11.13
C ASP A 76 -3.38 0.60 -12.03
N GLY A 77 -4.68 0.55 -11.68
CA GLY A 77 -5.70 -0.27 -12.36
C GLY A 77 -6.63 -1.01 -11.40
N VAL A 78 -6.27 -1.13 -10.12
CA VAL A 78 -7.13 -1.77 -9.09
C VAL A 78 -8.21 -0.82 -8.58
N VAL A 79 -7.95 0.49 -8.59
CA VAL A 79 -8.99 1.50 -8.37
C VAL A 79 -9.69 1.70 -9.70
N THR A 80 -10.83 1.03 -9.86
CA THR A 80 -11.76 1.32 -10.97
C THR A 80 -11.98 2.83 -11.00
N PRO A 81 -11.67 3.55 -12.11
CA PRO A 81 -12.21 4.88 -12.27
C PRO A 81 -13.73 4.70 -12.20
N GLY A 82 -14.38 5.36 -11.26
CA GLY A 82 -15.84 5.33 -11.16
C GLY A 82 -16.39 5.75 -12.51
N VAL A 83 -16.95 4.79 -13.25
CA VAL A 83 -17.75 5.08 -14.44
C VAL A 83 -18.89 5.97 -13.96
N THR A 84 -18.86 7.23 -14.37
CA THR A 84 -20.03 8.11 -14.41
C THR A 84 -20.40 8.30 -15.87
#